data_AF-A0A429MMM5-F1
#
_entry.id   AF-A0A429MMM5-F1
#
_cell.length_a   1.000
_cell.length_b   1.000
_cell.length_c   1.000
_cell.angle_alpha   90.00
_cell.angle_beta   90.00
_cell.angle_gamma   90.00
#
_symmetry.space_group_name_H-M   'P 1'
#
loop_
_entity.id
_entity.type
_entity.pdbx_description
1 polymer ?
#
loop_
_entity_poly.entity_id
_entity_poly.type
_entity_poly.pdbx_seq_one_letter_code
_entity_poly.pdbx_strand_id
1 'polypeptide(L)' 'MIEQIQKRSLVDEVIHVIRQNIKNDIWKVDEKIPTEPELVQGLGVGRNTIREAIKILEYLGV' A
#
# COMPACT_ATOMS: atom_id res chain seq x y z
N MET A 1 -10.97 11.61 24.03
CA MET A 1 -11.09 10.25 23.45
C MET A 1 -9.72 9.63 23.47
N ILE A 2 -9.58 8.41 24.00
CA ILE A 2 -8.31 7.69 23.98
C ILE A 2 -8.29 6.91 22.66
N GLU A 3 -7.38 7.25 21.75
CA GLU A 3 -7.12 6.41 20.57
C GLU A 3 -6.43 5.12 21.03
N GLN A 4 -7.01 3.97 20.70
CA GLN A 4 -6.35 2.69 20.91
C GLN A 4 -5.20 2.53 19.92
N ILE A 5 -4.04 2.10 20.43
CA ILE A 5 -2.89 1.76 19.61
C ILE A 5 -3.22 0.49 18.82
N GLN A 6 -3.53 0.62 17.53
CA GLN A 6 -3.57 -0.54 16.64
C GLN A 6 -2.13 -0.92 16.26
N LYS A 7 -1.73 -2.16 16.59
CA LYS A 7 -0.54 -2.77 15.97
C LYS A 7 -0.85 -2.97 14.49
N ARG A 8 -0.32 -2.11 13.63
CA ARG A 8 -0.43 -2.28 12.18
C ARG A 8 0.41 -3.47 11.75
N SER A 9 -0.15 -4.35 10.93
CA SER A 9 0.66 -5.34 10.23
C SER A 9 1.51 -4.65 9.16
N LEU A 10 2.60 -5.29 8.73
CA LEU A 10 3.38 -4.84 7.58
C LEU A 10 2.49 -4.65 6.33
N VAL A 11 1.44 -5.48 6.19
CA VAL A 11 0.45 -5.36 5.10
C VAL A 11 -0.34 -4.05 5.24
N ASP A 12 -0.83 -3.73 6.43
CA ASP A 12 -1.58 -2.49 6.68
C ASP A 12 -0.72 -1.24 6.44
N GLU A 13 0.58 -1.33 6.77
CA GLU A 13 1.53 -0.25 6.52
C GLU A 13 1.79 -0.04 5.03
N VAL A 14 1.95 -1.12 4.25
CA VAL A 14 2.06 -1.05 2.79
C VAL A 14 0.79 -0.44 2.17
N ILE A 15 -0.39 -0.89 2.60
CA ILE A 15 -1.68 -0.34 2.15
C ILE A 15 -1.75 1.15 2.48
N HIS A 16 -1.32 1.54 3.69
CA HIS A 16 -1.32 2.93 4.10
C HIS A 16 -0.44 3.79 3.18
N VAL A 17 0.80 3.36 2.92
CA VAL A 17 1.75 4.07 2.04
C VAL A 17 1.19 4.21 0.63
N ILE A 18 0.67 3.12 0.04
CA ILE A 18 0.09 3.15 -1.31
C ILE A 18 -1.07 4.15 -1.38
N ARG A 19 -1.97 4.14 -0.39
CA ARG A 19 -3.10 5.09 -0.34
C ARG A 19 -2.63 6.53 -0.16
N GLN A 20 -1.56 6.78 0.59
CA GLN A 20 -0.98 8.13 0.72
C GLN A 20 -0.40 8.61 -0.62
N ASN A 21 0.31 7.75 -1.35
CA ASN A 21 0.86 8.12 -2.66
C ASN A 21 -0.23 8.49 -3.67
N ILE A 22 -1.34 7.73 -3.68
CA ILE A 22 -2.51 8.05 -4.50
C ILE A 22 -3.14 9.38 -4.06
N LYS A 23 -3.36 9.58 -2.75
CA LYS A 23 -3.94 10.82 -2.21
C LYS A 23 -3.09 12.07 -2.46
N ASN A 24 -1.78 11.91 -2.54
CA ASN A 24 -0.84 13.00 -2.77
C ASN A 24 -0.59 13.26 -4.26
N ASP A 25 -1.40 12.66 -5.16
CA ASP A 25 -1.26 12.73 -6.62
C ASP A 25 0.14 12.32 -7.13
N ILE A 26 0.85 11.47 -6.37
CA ILE A 26 2.13 10.89 -6.80
C ILE A 26 1.89 9.86 -7.91
N TRP A 27 0.81 9.10 -7.79
CA TRP A 27 0.30 8.21 -8.83
C TRP A 27 -1.09 8.71 -9.20
N LYS A 28 -1.17 9.49 -10.28
CA LYS A 28 -2.44 10.10 -10.69
C LYS A 28 -3.41 9.04 -11.20
N VAL A 29 -4.68 9.39 -11.20
CA VAL A 29 -5.70 8.60 -11.90
C VAL A 29 -5.28 8.46 -13.37
N ASP A 30 -5.39 7.24 -13.91
CA ASP A 30 -4.89 6.80 -15.23
C ASP A 30 -3.36 6.66 -15.38
N GLU A 31 -2.57 6.98 -14.36
CA GLU A 31 -1.15 6.63 -14.34
C GLU A 31 -0.91 5.22 -13.81
N LYS A 32 0.14 4.59 -14.34
CA LYS A 32 0.50 3.23 -13.96
C LYS A 32 1.18 3.24 -12.58
N ILE A 33 0.58 2.53 -11.62
CA ILE A 33 1.18 2.24 -10.32
C ILE A 33 2.45 1.39 -10.53
N PRO A 34 3.50 1.55 -9.70
CA PRO A 34 4.69 0.70 -9.78
C PRO A 34 4.35 -0.78 -9.71
N THR A 35 5.15 -1.58 -10.41
CA THR A 35 5.02 -3.04 -10.45
C THR A 35 5.39 -3.68 -9.11
N GLU A 36 4.96 -4.93 -8.88
CA GLU A 36 5.31 -5.68 -7.67
C GLU A 36 6.82 -5.65 -7.33
N PRO A 37 7.76 -5.92 -8.27
CA PRO A 37 9.19 -5.87 -7.98
C PRO A 37 9.69 -4.48 -7.57
N GLU A 38 9.14 -3.43 -8.18
CA GLU A 38 9.48 -2.04 -7.87
C GLU A 38 8.98 -1.65 -6.48
N LEU A 39 7.77 -2.09 -6.10
CA LEU A 39 7.23 -1.88 -4.75
C LEU A 39 8.04 -2.64 -3.69
N VAL A 40 8.47 -3.87 -4.00
CA VAL A 40 9.36 -4.64 -3.11
C VAL A 40 10.68 -3.92 -2.88
N GLN A 41 11.33 -3.43 -3.95
CA GLN A 41 12.57 -2.67 -3.82
C GLN A 41 12.38 -1.33 -3.13
N GLY A 42 11.34 -0.58 -3.49
CA GLY A 42 11.09 0.77 -3.00
C GLY A 42 10.63 0.81 -1.53
N LEU A 43 9.85 -0.18 -1.09
CA LEU A 43 9.35 -0.26 0.28
C LEU A 43 10.22 -1.14 1.18
N GLY A 44 11.12 -1.95 0.62
CA GLY A 44 11.97 -2.87 1.38
C GLY A 44 11.19 -4.02 2.04
N VAL A 45 10.00 -4.32 1.52
CA VAL A 45 9.06 -5.30 2.09
C VAL A 45 9.05 -6.57 1.25
N GLY A 46 8.85 -7.73 1.90
CA GLY A 46 8.78 -9.02 1.23
C GLY A 46 7.64 -9.12 0.21
N ARG A 47 7.88 -9.90 -0.87
CA ARG A 47 6.91 -10.14 -1.96
C ARG A 47 5.52 -10.56 -1.47
N ASN A 48 5.43 -11.44 -0.47
CA ASN A 48 4.14 -11.92 0.04
C ASN A 48 3.29 -10.79 0.63
N THR A 49 3.90 -9.91 1.41
CA THR A 49 3.21 -8.76 2.02
C THR A 49 2.74 -7.77 0.95
N ILE A 50 3.57 -7.50 -0.06
CA ILE A 50 3.17 -6.65 -1.20
C ILE A 50 1.98 -7.25 -1.92
N ARG A 51 2.00 -8.56 -2.20
CA ARG A 51 0.90 -9.27 -2.87
C ARG A 51 -0.41 -9.21 -2.09
N GLU A 52 -0.34 -9.38 -0.77
CA GLU A 52 -1.53 -9.27 0.09
C GLU A 52 -2.09 -7.84 0.11
N ALA A 53 -1.22 -6.84 0.22
CA ALA A 53 -1.62 -5.44 0.18
C ALA A 53 -2.31 -5.07 -1.13
N ILE A 54 -1.72 -5.48 -2.27
CA ILE A 54 -2.31 -5.25 -3.60
C ILE A 54 -3.68 -5.92 -3.71
N LYS A 55 -3.81 -7.19 -3.33
CA LYS A 55 -5.10 -7.90 -3.33
C LYS A 55 -6.18 -7.19 -2.51
N ILE A 56 -5.81 -6.68 -1.34
CA ILE A 56 -6.74 -5.94 -0.49
C ILE A 56 -7.15 -4.62 -1.16
N LEU A 57 -6.19 -3.90 -1.75
CA LEU A 57 -6.48 -2.65 -2.48
C LEU A 57 -7.40 -2.88 -3.70
N GLU A 58 -7.13 -3.92 -4.49
CA GLU A 58 -7.98 -4.35 -5.62
C GLU A 58 -9.39 -4.68 -5.14
N TYR A 59 -9.53 -5.43 -4.04
CA TYR A 59 -10.83 -5.76 -3.46
C TYR A 59 -11.59 -4.52 -2.97
N LEU A 60 -10.88 -3.50 -2.48
CA LEU A 60 -11.47 -2.24 -2.01
C LEU A 60 -11.82 -1.28 -3.16
N GLY A 61 -11.45 -1.59 -4.40
CA GLY A 61 -11.74 -0.75 -5.56
C GLY A 61 -10.97 0.57 -5.58
N VAL A 62 -9.76 0.58 -5.03
CA VAL A 62 -8.82 1.72 -5.04
C VAL A 62 -8.06 1.76 -6.36
#